data_AF-A0A1Q9V1C9-F1
#
_entry.id   AF-A0A1Q9V1C9-F1
#
_cell.length_a   1.000
_cell.length_b   1.000
_cell.length_c   1.000
_cell.angle_alpha   90.00
_cell.angle_beta   90.00
_cell.angle_gamma   90.00
#
_symmetry.space_group_name_H-M   'P 1'
#
loop_
_entity.id
_entity.type
_entity.pdbx_description
1 polymer ?
#
loop_
_entity_poly.entity_id
_entity_poly.type
_entity_poly.pdbx_seq_one_letter_code
_entity_poly.pdbx_strand_id
1 'polypeptide(L)'
;MSDDWELRWASGARRFYVAEIVRQASYALAAVQQALSLSRDPQRRVEAWPAVQSFLTATAIISKLLWPVRAEGADLKSRWRRFRADRLRTELMISDTSALRDRKVRDSADHFDERIDDLVRDQRIPQSWADLAEEEFTQQPAPFRAIDSDTGEVLAGHDRMALTPIVTELNAVLRRCETIEPGSTSDPDIVMLLATLRWPPLPSLFAPTERPDEPVTAGASIAATGPQSLEELITLVVDQLSEHPDSDRSPDAEG
;
A
#
# COMPACT_ATOMS: atom_id res chain seq x y z
N MET A 1 -9.37 5.95 -35.82
CA MET A 1 -10.56 6.19 -34.98
C MET A 1 -10.27 7.39 -34.12
N SER A 2 -11.11 8.44 -34.17
CA SER A 2 -10.97 9.57 -33.25
C SER A 2 -11.25 9.05 -31.84
N ASP A 3 -10.26 9.14 -30.97
CA ASP A 3 -10.39 8.82 -29.57
C ASP A 3 -11.29 9.86 -28.90
N ASP A 4 -12.60 9.65 -28.89
CA ASP A 4 -13.54 10.52 -28.16
C ASP A 4 -13.46 10.24 -26.65
N TRP A 5 -12.31 10.61 -26.07
CA TRP A 5 -12.04 10.44 -24.65
C TRP A 5 -12.90 11.35 -23.77
N GLU A 6 -13.31 12.51 -24.27
CA GLU A 6 -14.22 13.40 -23.57
C GLU A 6 -15.58 12.74 -23.37
N LEU A 7 -16.14 12.14 -24.43
CA LEU A 7 -17.38 11.39 -24.30
C LEU A 7 -17.22 10.23 -23.31
N ARG A 8 -16.13 9.45 -23.38
CA ARG A 8 -15.86 8.35 -22.43
C ARG A 8 -15.71 8.82 -20.99
N TRP A 9 -15.10 9.99 -20.80
CA TRP A 9 -14.94 10.64 -19.51
C TRP A 9 -16.30 10.98 -18.92
N ALA A 10 -17.10 11.72 -19.68
CA ALA A 10 -18.43 12.17 -19.31
C ALA A 10 -19.44 11.02 -19.15
N SER A 11 -19.31 9.94 -19.93
CA SER A 11 -20.22 8.80 -19.92
C SER A 11 -20.01 7.83 -18.75
N GLY A 12 -18.98 8.03 -17.92
CA GLY A 12 -18.83 7.27 -16.69
C GLY A 12 -17.40 7.10 -16.20
N ALA A 13 -16.36 7.21 -17.04
CA ALA A 13 -14.99 6.96 -16.59
C ALA A 13 -14.58 7.89 -15.44
N ARG A 14 -15.07 9.14 -15.43
CA ARG A 14 -14.91 10.06 -14.30
C ARG A 14 -15.34 9.43 -12.98
N ARG A 15 -16.56 8.91 -12.90
CA ARG A 15 -17.14 8.31 -11.68
C ARG A 15 -16.29 7.15 -11.14
N PHE A 16 -15.79 6.29 -12.03
CA PHE A 16 -14.91 5.19 -11.65
C PHE A 16 -13.63 5.69 -10.95
N TYR A 17 -12.97 6.68 -11.54
CA TYR A 17 -11.72 7.20 -10.97
C TYR A 17 -11.94 8.01 -9.70
N VAL A 18 -13.01 8.81 -9.63
CA VAL A 18 -13.37 9.56 -8.42
C VAL A 18 -13.64 8.60 -7.27
N ALA A 19 -14.42 7.55 -7.50
CA ALA A 19 -14.75 6.60 -6.45
C ALA A 19 -13.55 5.74 -6.03
N GLU A 20 -12.64 5.39 -6.94
CA GLU A 20 -11.37 4.76 -6.56
C GLU A 20 -10.50 5.70 -5.71
N ILE A 21 -10.43 7.00 -6.05
CA ILE A 21 -9.73 7.99 -5.22
C ILE A 21 -10.36 8.08 -3.83
N VAL A 22 -11.70 8.13 -3.73
CA VAL A 22 -12.39 8.16 -2.45
C VAL A 22 -12.06 6.92 -1.61
N ARG A 23 -12.15 5.73 -2.21
CA ARG A 23 -11.85 4.47 -1.54
C ARG A 23 -10.42 4.44 -0.99
N GLN A 24 -9.45 4.79 -1.82
CA GLN A 24 -8.04 4.81 -1.41
C GLN A 24 -7.76 5.89 -0.36
N ALA A 25 -8.41 7.05 -0.46
CA ALA A 25 -8.26 8.10 0.54
C ALA A 25 -8.83 7.66 1.90
N SER A 26 -9.99 7.00 1.91
CA SER A 26 -10.56 6.42 3.12
C SER A 26 -9.67 5.34 3.73
N TYR A 27 -9.09 4.45 2.90
CA TYR A 27 -8.13 3.44 3.38
C TYR A 27 -6.89 4.08 3.98
N ALA A 28 -6.33 5.11 3.33
CA ALA A 28 -5.19 5.84 3.84
C ALA A 28 -5.52 6.49 5.20
N LEU A 29 -6.66 7.16 5.33
CA LEU A 29 -7.06 7.81 6.58
C LEU A 29 -7.29 6.82 7.72
N ALA A 30 -7.92 5.68 7.46
CA ALA A 30 -8.07 4.63 8.46
C ALA A 30 -6.72 4.02 8.87
N ALA A 31 -5.86 3.74 7.90
CA ALA A 31 -4.54 3.15 8.12
C ALA A 31 -3.62 4.08 8.91
N VAL A 32 -3.61 5.39 8.63
CA VAL A 32 -2.78 6.34 9.40
C VAL A 32 -3.28 6.52 10.83
N GLN A 33 -4.61 6.51 11.06
CA GLN A 33 -5.16 6.52 12.42
C GLN A 33 -4.74 5.27 13.20
N GLN A 34 -4.82 4.10 12.58
CA GLN A 34 -4.39 2.85 13.18
C GLN A 34 -2.88 2.87 13.49
N ALA A 35 -2.05 3.29 12.52
CA ALA A 35 -0.60 3.39 12.70
C ALA A 35 -0.23 4.31 13.87
N LEU A 36 -0.84 5.50 13.95
CA LEU A 36 -0.60 6.44 15.04
C LEU A 36 -1.06 5.90 16.40
N SER A 37 -2.20 5.20 16.45
CA SER A 37 -2.69 4.55 17.67
C SER A 37 -1.72 3.48 18.17
N LEU A 38 -1.30 2.57 17.29
CA LEU A 38 -0.37 1.47 17.61
C LEU A 38 1.02 1.99 17.98
N SER A 39 1.48 3.05 17.33
CA SER A 39 2.81 3.63 17.58
C SER A 39 2.98 4.23 18.98
N ARG A 40 1.88 4.61 19.63
CA ARG A 40 1.89 5.18 20.99
C ARG A 40 1.93 4.12 22.09
N ASP A 41 1.63 2.87 21.76
CA ASP A 41 1.68 1.75 22.69
C ASP A 41 3.04 1.03 22.54
N PRO A 42 3.93 1.11 23.54
CA PRO A 42 5.24 0.46 23.50
C PRO A 42 5.19 -1.02 23.13
N GLN A 43 4.18 -1.75 23.57
CA GLN A 43 4.05 -3.20 23.35
C GLN A 43 3.57 -3.53 21.94
N ARG A 44 2.92 -2.58 21.27
CA ARG A 44 2.27 -2.78 19.96
C ARG A 44 2.91 -1.97 18.83
N ARG A 45 4.00 -1.26 19.11
CA ARG A 45 4.74 -0.47 18.12
C ARG A 45 5.12 -1.27 16.87
N VAL A 46 5.43 -2.56 17.01
CA VAL A 46 5.75 -3.45 15.88
C VAL A 46 4.56 -3.66 14.94
N GLU A 47 3.33 -3.60 15.45
CA GLU A 47 2.09 -3.72 14.67
C GLU A 47 1.77 -2.43 13.88
N ALA A 48 2.41 -1.30 14.20
CA ALA A 48 2.15 -0.03 13.53
C ALA A 48 2.61 -0.05 12.06
N TRP A 49 3.68 -0.77 11.73
CA TRP A 49 4.26 -0.75 10.39
C TRP A 49 3.34 -1.35 9.31
N PRO A 50 2.65 -2.48 9.50
CA PRO A 50 1.63 -2.96 8.56
C PRO A 50 0.56 -1.90 8.22
N ALA A 51 0.15 -1.09 9.20
CA ALA A 51 -0.78 0.02 8.97
C ALA A 51 -0.11 1.15 8.18
N VAL A 52 1.14 1.50 8.48
CA VAL A 52 1.93 2.44 7.67
C VAL A 52 2.04 1.97 6.20
N GLN A 53 2.35 0.69 5.97
CA GLN A 53 2.45 0.13 4.63
C GLN A 53 1.12 0.19 3.86
N SER A 54 0.00 -0.03 4.55
CA SER A 54 -1.34 0.15 3.97
C SER A 54 -1.60 1.60 3.57
N PHE A 55 -1.20 2.56 4.42
CA PHE A 55 -1.28 3.99 4.11
C PHE A 55 -0.41 4.37 2.90
N LEU A 56 0.85 3.93 2.86
CA LEU A 56 1.79 4.18 1.75
C LEU A 56 1.29 3.59 0.44
N THR A 57 0.68 2.40 0.49
CA THR A 57 0.10 1.74 -0.68
C THR A 57 -1.08 2.54 -1.23
N ALA A 58 -2.03 2.91 -0.36
CA ALA A 58 -3.24 3.61 -0.76
C ALA A 58 -2.93 5.00 -1.34
N THR A 59 -2.08 5.77 -0.67
CA THR A 59 -1.62 7.08 -1.15
C THR A 59 -0.86 6.99 -2.48
N ALA A 60 -0.09 5.93 -2.70
CA ALA A 60 0.60 5.72 -3.97
C ALA A 60 -0.34 5.35 -5.13
N ILE A 61 -1.44 4.64 -4.86
CA ILE A 61 -2.46 4.38 -5.88
C ILE A 61 -3.10 5.70 -6.32
N ILE A 62 -3.49 6.55 -5.37
CA ILE A 62 -3.99 7.91 -5.66
C ILE A 62 -2.95 8.68 -6.46
N SER A 63 -1.70 8.67 -6.01
CA SER A 63 -0.60 9.34 -6.70
C SER A 63 -0.46 8.85 -8.14
N LYS A 64 -0.51 7.53 -8.39
CA LYS A 64 -0.38 6.94 -9.74
C LYS A 64 -1.58 7.26 -10.63
N LEU A 65 -2.76 7.50 -10.05
CA LEU A 65 -3.87 8.12 -10.77
C LEU A 65 -3.50 9.58 -11.12
N LEU A 66 -3.11 10.41 -10.17
CA LEU A 66 -2.90 11.83 -10.44
C LEU A 66 -1.64 12.13 -11.28
N TRP A 67 -0.59 11.32 -11.17
CA TRP A 67 0.69 11.43 -11.86
C TRP A 67 1.16 10.04 -12.36
N PRO A 68 0.69 9.57 -13.53
CA PRO A 68 0.92 8.21 -13.97
C PRO A 68 2.39 7.91 -14.28
N VAL A 69 2.84 6.72 -13.88
CA VAL A 69 4.18 6.19 -14.24
C VAL A 69 4.13 5.58 -15.64
N ARG A 70 5.24 5.64 -16.38
CA ARG A 70 5.34 5.14 -17.77
C ARG A 70 4.22 5.70 -18.65
N ALA A 71 4.04 7.02 -18.58
CA ALA A 71 3.00 7.73 -19.32
C ALA A 71 3.56 8.52 -20.51
N GLU A 72 4.83 8.33 -20.86
CA GLU A 72 5.51 9.05 -21.96
C GLU A 72 5.28 8.40 -23.32
N GLY A 73 4.87 7.12 -23.36
CA GLY A 73 4.61 6.37 -24.58
C GLY A 73 3.55 7.00 -25.51
N ALA A 74 3.65 6.70 -26.80
CA ALA A 74 2.66 7.08 -27.81
C ALA A 74 1.49 6.09 -27.88
N ASP A 75 1.57 4.95 -27.19
CA ASP A 75 0.53 3.93 -27.16
C ASP A 75 -0.76 4.43 -26.51
N LEU A 76 -1.89 3.81 -26.87
CA LEU A 76 -3.23 4.21 -26.43
C LEU A 76 -3.36 4.25 -24.90
N LYS A 77 -2.69 3.34 -24.18
CA LYS A 77 -2.76 3.24 -22.71
C LYS A 77 -2.03 4.40 -22.06
N SER A 78 -0.82 4.73 -22.52
CA SER A 78 -0.06 5.90 -22.06
C SER A 78 -0.81 7.20 -22.33
N ARG A 79 -1.38 7.32 -23.53
CA ARG A 79 -2.23 8.42 -23.96
C ARG A 79 -3.46 8.62 -23.07
N TRP A 80 -4.22 7.57 -22.80
CA TRP A 80 -5.36 7.61 -21.86
C TRP A 80 -4.94 7.97 -20.43
N ARG A 81 -3.82 7.42 -19.95
CA ARG A 81 -3.30 7.72 -18.60
C ARG A 81 -3.00 9.21 -18.42
N ARG A 82 -2.38 9.85 -19.41
CA ARG A 82 -2.12 11.30 -19.40
C ARG A 82 -3.42 12.10 -19.40
N PHE A 83 -4.33 11.79 -20.31
CA PHE A 83 -5.65 12.42 -20.39
C PHE A 83 -6.40 12.36 -19.06
N ARG A 84 -6.53 11.16 -18.49
CA ARG A 84 -7.18 10.91 -17.21
C ARG A 84 -6.52 11.67 -16.05
N ALA A 85 -5.18 11.68 -16.00
CA ALA A 85 -4.44 12.39 -14.97
C ALA A 85 -4.67 13.91 -15.03
N ASP A 86 -4.68 14.46 -16.24
CA ASP A 86 -4.94 15.87 -16.49
C ASP A 86 -6.37 16.27 -16.10
N ARG A 87 -7.36 15.47 -16.51
CA ARG A 87 -8.76 15.67 -16.14
C ARG A 87 -8.98 15.61 -14.63
N LEU A 88 -8.45 14.58 -13.95
CA LEU A 88 -8.59 14.46 -12.50
C LEU A 88 -7.95 15.63 -11.75
N ARG A 89 -6.71 16.01 -12.08
CA ARG A 89 -6.04 17.12 -11.39
C ARG A 89 -6.76 18.44 -11.63
N THR A 90 -7.26 18.66 -12.84
CA THR A 90 -8.02 19.87 -13.19
C THR A 90 -9.35 19.93 -12.43
N GLU A 91 -10.16 18.87 -12.49
CA GLU A 91 -11.48 18.83 -11.85
C GLU A 91 -11.40 18.82 -10.31
N LEU A 92 -10.37 18.16 -9.76
CA LEU A 92 -10.11 18.14 -8.31
C LEU A 92 -9.19 19.28 -7.85
N MET A 93 -8.86 20.23 -8.72
CA MET A 93 -8.01 21.40 -8.41
C MET A 93 -6.73 21.02 -7.63
N ILE A 94 -6.03 19.98 -8.08
CA ILE A 94 -4.83 19.46 -7.41
C ILE A 94 -3.58 20.11 -8.01
N SER A 95 -2.80 20.76 -7.15
CA SER A 95 -1.53 21.38 -7.54
C SER A 95 -0.44 20.36 -7.85
N ASP A 96 0.49 20.71 -8.74
CA ASP A 96 1.71 19.93 -8.98
C ASP A 96 2.70 19.92 -7.80
N THR A 97 2.47 20.78 -6.81
CA THR A 97 3.18 20.80 -5.53
C THR A 97 2.45 20.04 -4.42
N SER A 98 1.39 19.30 -4.75
CA SER A 98 0.61 18.51 -3.79
C SER A 98 1.48 17.47 -3.09
N ALA A 99 1.29 17.30 -1.78
CA ALA A 99 2.00 16.30 -0.98
C ALA A 99 1.74 14.85 -1.46
N LEU A 100 0.63 14.61 -2.14
CA LEU A 100 0.30 13.30 -2.74
C LEU A 100 1.19 12.93 -3.94
N ARG A 101 1.98 13.87 -4.46
CA ARG A 101 2.87 13.63 -5.59
C ARG A 101 4.14 12.90 -5.19
N ASP A 102 4.66 13.16 -4.00
CA ASP A 102 5.88 12.54 -3.52
C ASP A 102 5.66 11.04 -3.24
N ARG A 103 6.63 10.22 -3.65
CA ARG A 103 6.62 8.76 -3.51
C ARG A 103 7.87 8.21 -2.87
N LYS A 104 8.84 9.05 -2.50
CA LYS A 104 10.16 8.62 -2.04
C LYS A 104 10.10 7.61 -0.90
N VAL A 105 9.36 7.93 0.17
CA VAL A 105 9.20 7.02 1.32
C VAL A 105 8.56 5.69 0.93
N ARG A 106 7.55 5.69 0.04
CA ARG A 106 6.98 4.44 -0.45
C ARG A 106 7.98 3.64 -1.27
N ASP A 107 8.63 4.28 -2.26
CA ASP A 107 9.58 3.59 -3.13
C ASP A 107 10.74 3.00 -2.30
N SER A 108 11.16 3.69 -1.22
CA SER A 108 12.15 3.17 -0.26
C SER A 108 11.60 2.10 0.68
N ALA A 109 10.31 2.11 1.00
CA ALA A 109 9.66 1.04 1.77
C ALA A 109 9.42 -0.24 0.94
N ASP A 110 9.13 -0.09 -0.36
CA ASP A 110 8.89 -1.19 -1.30
C ASP A 110 10.20 -1.89 -1.68
N HIS A 111 11.25 -1.12 -2.01
CA HIS A 111 12.59 -1.64 -2.35
C HIS A 111 13.51 -1.59 -1.14
N PHE A 112 12.97 -1.96 0.02
CA PHE A 112 13.67 -1.82 1.29
C PHE A 112 14.89 -2.75 1.40
N ASP A 113 14.83 -3.90 0.75
CA ASP A 113 15.97 -4.81 0.55
C ASP A 113 17.14 -4.10 -0.14
N GLU A 114 16.90 -3.40 -1.26
CA GLU A 114 17.93 -2.61 -1.95
C GLU A 114 18.48 -1.49 -1.05
N ARG A 115 17.63 -0.88 -0.21
CA ARG A 115 18.07 0.13 0.77
C ARG A 115 18.97 -0.45 1.85
N ILE A 116 18.71 -1.68 2.30
CA ILE A 116 19.60 -2.39 3.23
C ILE A 116 20.93 -2.67 2.55
N ASP A 117 20.92 -3.13 1.29
CA ASP A 117 22.15 -3.42 0.55
C ASP A 117 23.02 -2.16 0.37
N ASP A 118 22.43 -1.04 -0.03
CA ASP A 118 23.12 0.25 -0.14
C ASP A 118 23.71 0.67 1.21
N LEU A 119 22.97 0.50 2.30
CA LEU A 119 23.45 0.81 3.66
C LEU A 119 24.64 -0.07 4.06
N VAL A 120 24.51 -1.39 3.91
CA VAL A 120 25.55 -2.36 4.29
C VAL A 120 26.81 -2.16 3.44
N ARG A 121 26.65 -1.81 2.15
CA ARG A 121 27.75 -1.52 1.23
C ARG A 121 28.45 -0.20 1.54
N ASP A 122 27.68 0.88 1.71
CA ASP A 122 28.21 2.25 1.68
C ASP A 122 28.39 2.87 3.07
N GLN A 123 27.67 2.40 4.08
CA GLN A 123 27.78 2.92 5.45
C GLN A 123 28.56 1.96 6.34
N ARG A 124 29.48 2.52 7.13
CA ARG A 124 29.98 1.82 8.31
C ARG A 124 28.80 1.64 9.26
N ILE A 125 28.26 0.42 9.35
CA ILE A 125 27.39 0.03 10.47
C ILE A 125 28.13 0.45 11.75
N PRO A 126 27.60 1.39 12.55
CA PRO A 126 28.32 1.87 13.72
C PRO A 126 28.66 0.70 14.63
N GLN A 127 29.89 0.64 15.15
CA GLN A 127 30.28 -0.38 16.14
C GLN A 127 29.30 -0.42 17.32
N SER A 128 28.75 0.75 17.68
CA SER A 128 27.73 0.86 18.71
C SER A 128 26.49 0.00 18.47
N TRP A 129 26.19 -0.41 17.23
CA TRP A 129 25.10 -1.34 16.93
C TRP A 129 25.49 -2.80 17.16
N ALA A 130 26.78 -3.14 17.00
CA ALA A 130 27.32 -4.44 17.36
C ALA A 130 27.43 -4.61 18.89
N ASP A 131 27.49 -3.49 19.61
CA ASP A 131 27.59 -3.43 21.07
C ASP A 131 26.22 -3.27 21.77
N LEU A 132 25.11 -3.11 21.02
CA LEU A 132 23.76 -3.03 21.62
C LEU A 132 23.39 -4.38 22.23
N ALA A 133 22.85 -4.34 23.46
CA ALA A 133 22.20 -5.52 24.03
C ALA A 133 20.94 -5.87 23.23
N GLU A 134 20.58 -7.16 23.17
CA GLU A 134 19.38 -7.64 22.47
C GLU A 134 18.10 -6.94 22.97
N GLU A 135 18.07 -6.60 24.25
CA GLU A 135 17.02 -5.83 24.94
C GLU A 135 16.95 -4.36 24.48
N GLU A 136 18.08 -3.75 24.11
CA GLU A 136 18.10 -2.39 23.56
C GLU A 136 17.63 -2.36 22.10
N PHE A 137 17.91 -3.42 21.35
CA PHE A 137 17.44 -3.60 19.98
C PHE A 137 15.92 -3.73 19.87
N THR A 138 15.31 -4.42 20.83
CA THR A 138 13.85 -4.67 20.86
C THR A 138 13.04 -3.45 21.35
N GLN A 139 13.67 -2.53 22.08
CA GLN A 139 13.02 -1.31 22.58
C GLN A 139 13.12 -0.12 21.62
N GLN A 140 13.98 -0.18 20.61
CA GLN A 140 14.05 0.83 19.57
C GLN A 140 13.20 0.43 18.36
N PRO A 141 12.41 1.35 17.78
CA PRO A 141 11.75 1.08 16.51
C PRO A 141 12.83 0.70 15.48
N ALA A 142 12.56 -0.33 14.67
CA ALA A 142 13.51 -0.80 13.67
C ALA A 142 14.09 0.40 12.91
N PRO A 143 15.42 0.62 12.94
CA PRO A 143 16.02 1.93 12.66
C PRO A 143 15.87 2.40 11.21
N PHE A 144 15.19 1.60 10.41
CA PHE A 144 15.05 1.75 8.98
C PHE A 144 13.60 1.80 8.51
N ARG A 145 12.62 1.37 9.34
CA ARG A 145 11.19 1.43 9.02
C ARG A 145 10.42 1.72 10.29
N ALA A 146 10.00 2.96 10.44
CA ALA A 146 9.39 3.44 11.67
C ALA A 146 8.34 4.50 11.38
N ILE A 147 7.45 4.68 12.35
CA ILE A 147 6.61 5.85 12.49
C ILE A 147 6.94 6.50 13.83
N ASP A 148 7.23 7.79 13.80
CA ASP A 148 7.47 8.59 14.99
C ASP A 148 6.13 9.19 15.43
N SER A 149 5.64 8.77 16.61
CA SER A 149 4.33 9.16 17.11
C SER A 149 4.26 10.62 17.58
N ASP A 150 5.40 11.23 17.90
CA ASP A 150 5.49 12.58 18.44
C ASP A 150 5.51 13.60 17.31
N THR A 151 6.27 13.32 16.25
CA THR A 151 6.39 14.19 15.07
C THR A 151 5.38 13.86 13.98
N GLY A 152 4.83 12.63 13.96
CA GLY A 152 3.98 12.15 12.88
C GLY A 152 4.75 11.94 11.58
N GLU A 153 6.03 11.58 11.67
CA GLU A 153 6.87 11.24 10.52
C GLU A 153 6.91 9.74 10.27
N VAL A 154 6.87 9.35 9.00
CA VAL A 154 7.19 7.99 8.55
C VAL A 154 8.61 7.98 8.01
N LEU A 155 9.39 6.97 8.41
CA LEU A 155 10.77 6.74 7.98
C LEU A 155 10.87 5.43 7.21
N ALA A 156 11.55 5.46 6.07
CA ALA A 156 11.93 4.29 5.29
C ALA A 156 13.35 4.47 4.74
N GLY A 157 14.33 3.82 5.35
CA GLY A 157 15.74 4.06 5.12
C GLY A 157 16.12 5.50 5.49
N HIS A 158 16.63 6.26 4.52
CA HIS A 158 16.97 7.68 4.69
C HIS A 158 15.83 8.64 4.33
N ASP A 159 14.75 8.13 3.73
CA ASP A 159 13.62 8.96 3.34
C ASP A 159 12.68 9.18 4.52
N ARG A 160 12.16 10.40 4.62
CA ARG A 160 11.23 10.84 5.64
C ARG A 160 10.03 11.50 5.00
N MET A 161 8.87 11.35 5.63
CA MET A 161 7.64 11.94 5.16
C MET A 161 6.75 12.31 6.34
N ALA A 162 6.44 13.60 6.45
CA ALA A 162 5.45 14.09 7.40
C ALA A 162 4.04 13.65 6.97
N LEU A 163 3.27 13.10 7.90
CA LEU A 163 1.90 12.65 7.64
C LEU A 163 0.92 13.82 7.47
N THR A 164 1.09 14.91 8.22
CA THR A 164 0.13 16.03 8.28
C THR A 164 -0.18 16.64 6.90
N PRO A 165 0.80 16.98 6.05
CA PRO A 165 0.51 17.52 4.72
C PRO A 165 -0.30 16.56 3.84
N ILE A 166 -0.03 15.25 3.93
CA ILE A 166 -0.72 14.23 3.15
C ILE A 166 -2.14 14.04 3.66
N VAL A 167 -2.34 13.91 4.97
CA VAL A 167 -3.67 13.79 5.59
C VAL A 167 -4.53 15.02 5.27
N THR A 168 -3.94 16.21 5.30
CA THR A 168 -4.63 17.46 4.93
C THR A 168 -5.09 17.42 3.48
N GLU A 169 -4.21 16.99 2.57
CA GLU A 169 -4.52 16.89 1.15
C GLU A 169 -5.56 15.80 0.85
N LEU A 170 -5.49 14.63 1.51
CA LEU A 170 -6.50 13.57 1.39
C LEU A 170 -7.89 14.07 1.76
N ASN A 171 -8.01 14.78 2.88
CA ASN A 171 -9.28 15.38 3.31
C ASN A 171 -9.77 16.45 2.32
N ALA A 172 -8.86 17.25 1.75
CA ALA A 172 -9.22 18.22 0.71
C ALA A 172 -9.72 17.53 -0.56
N VAL A 173 -9.05 16.46 -1.01
CA VAL A 173 -9.46 15.66 -2.17
C VAL A 173 -10.83 15.04 -1.95
N LEU A 174 -11.10 14.45 -0.78
CA LEU A 174 -12.42 13.89 -0.46
C LEU A 174 -13.56 14.92 -0.58
N ARG A 175 -13.35 16.14 -0.03
CA ARG A 175 -14.34 17.22 -0.17
C ARG A 175 -14.58 17.62 -1.63
N ARG A 176 -13.52 17.64 -2.44
CA ARG A 176 -13.62 17.96 -3.87
C ARG A 176 -14.30 16.84 -4.66
N CYS A 177 -14.02 15.57 -4.34
CA CYS A 177 -14.72 14.41 -4.90
C CYS A 177 -16.22 14.49 -4.63
N GLU A 178 -16.62 14.80 -3.40
CA GLU A 178 -18.04 14.97 -3.03
C GLU A 178 -18.70 16.14 -3.78
N THR A 179 -17.94 17.19 -4.09
CA THR A 179 -18.46 18.34 -4.87
C THR A 179 -18.74 17.95 -6.33
N ILE A 180 -17.87 17.14 -6.95
CA ILE A 180 -18.00 16.78 -8.38
C ILE A 180 -18.88 15.56 -8.62
N GLU A 181 -18.93 14.62 -7.68
CA GLU A 181 -19.80 13.44 -7.68
C GLU A 181 -20.43 13.31 -6.29
N PRO A 182 -21.53 14.03 -6.02
CA PRO A 182 -22.24 13.94 -4.75
C PRO A 182 -22.69 12.51 -4.43
N GLY A 183 -22.60 12.13 -3.16
CA GLY A 183 -22.82 10.78 -2.67
C GLY A 183 -21.59 9.88 -2.75
N SER A 184 -20.53 10.26 -3.47
CA SER A 184 -19.34 9.39 -3.61
C SER A 184 -18.63 9.10 -2.28
N THR A 185 -18.73 9.98 -1.28
CA THR A 185 -18.14 9.79 0.05
C THR A 185 -19.11 9.26 1.11
N SER A 186 -20.42 9.36 0.86
CA SER A 186 -21.48 9.03 1.84
C SER A 186 -22.26 7.78 1.48
N ASP A 187 -22.15 7.29 0.24
CA ASP A 187 -22.91 6.16 -0.26
C ASP A 187 -22.07 4.86 -0.21
N PRO A 188 -22.24 4.02 0.82
CA PRO A 188 -21.56 2.72 0.90
C PRO A 188 -21.91 1.83 -0.30
N ASP A 189 -23.05 2.05 -0.97
CA ASP A 189 -23.46 1.25 -2.12
C ASP A 189 -22.57 1.52 -3.34
N ILE A 190 -22.03 2.72 -3.57
CA ILE A 190 -21.13 2.97 -4.72
C ILE A 190 -19.78 2.27 -4.52
N VAL A 191 -19.21 2.34 -3.31
CA VAL A 191 -17.95 1.66 -2.97
C VAL A 191 -18.15 0.14 -3.05
N MET A 192 -19.28 -0.36 -2.56
CA MET A 192 -19.66 -1.77 -2.63
C MET A 192 -19.99 -2.21 -4.07
N LEU A 193 -20.62 -1.35 -4.88
CA LEU A 193 -20.87 -1.63 -6.31
C LEU A 193 -19.55 -1.79 -7.04
N LEU A 194 -18.60 -0.87 -6.86
CA LEU A 194 -17.29 -0.93 -7.50
C LEU A 194 -16.47 -2.13 -7.02
N ALA A 195 -16.57 -2.51 -5.75
CA ALA A 195 -15.96 -3.72 -5.22
C ALA A 195 -16.58 -5.02 -5.80
N THR A 196 -17.84 -4.97 -6.22
CA THR A 196 -18.58 -6.10 -6.80
C THR A 196 -18.63 -6.07 -8.33
N LEU A 197 -18.16 -4.99 -8.97
CA LEU A 197 -18.02 -4.93 -10.42
C LEU A 197 -17.03 -6.01 -10.84
N ARG A 198 -17.57 -7.06 -11.47
CA ARG A 198 -16.77 -8.05 -12.16
C ARG A 198 -16.01 -7.33 -13.25
N TRP A 199 -14.68 -7.30 -13.12
CA TRP A 199 -13.78 -6.99 -14.22
C TRP A 199 -14.31 -7.72 -15.46
N PRO A 200 -14.46 -7.08 -16.64
CA PRO A 200 -14.89 -7.81 -17.83
C PRO A 200 -13.96 -9.01 -17.95
N PRO A 201 -14.46 -10.23 -18.24
CA PRO A 201 -13.65 -11.44 -18.19
C PRO A 201 -12.35 -11.14 -18.91
N LEU A 202 -11.23 -11.17 -18.16
CA LEU A 202 -9.91 -11.05 -18.77
C LEU A 202 -9.91 -12.07 -19.91
N PRO A 203 -9.45 -11.74 -21.14
CA PRO A 203 -9.07 -12.79 -22.06
C PRO A 203 -8.10 -13.69 -21.29
N SER A 204 -8.58 -14.91 -20.99
CA SER A 204 -7.97 -15.97 -20.20
C SER A 204 -6.67 -15.63 -19.46
N LEU A 205 -6.68 -15.69 -18.12
CA LEU A 205 -5.47 -15.74 -17.28
C LEU A 205 -4.57 -16.97 -17.58
N PHE A 206 -5.01 -17.88 -18.44
CA PHE A 206 -4.22 -18.97 -19.02
C PHE A 206 -3.72 -18.66 -20.44
N ALA A 207 -3.55 -17.40 -20.81
CA ALA A 207 -2.60 -17.10 -21.88
C ALA A 207 -1.19 -17.27 -21.27
N PRO A 208 -0.43 -18.33 -21.62
CA PRO A 208 0.95 -18.43 -21.17
C PRO A 208 1.65 -17.15 -21.60
N THR A 209 2.40 -16.53 -20.69
CA THR A 209 3.41 -15.57 -21.11
C THR A 209 4.46 -16.40 -21.84
N GLU A 210 4.32 -16.52 -23.16
CA GLU A 210 5.32 -17.17 -24.02
C GLU A 210 6.62 -16.38 -23.90
N ARG A 211 7.53 -16.85 -23.03
CA ARG A 211 8.95 -16.61 -23.23
C ARG A 211 9.38 -17.62 -24.30
N PRO A 212 10.03 -17.19 -25.40
CA PRO A 212 10.36 -18.08 -26.52
C PRO A 212 11.30 -19.23 -26.14
N ASP A 213 11.93 -19.15 -24.97
CA ASP A 213 13.10 -19.93 -24.60
C ASP A 213 12.81 -20.97 -23.49
N GLU A 214 11.58 -21.04 -22.98
CA GLU A 214 11.27 -21.83 -21.78
C GLU A 214 10.18 -22.89 -22.06
N PRO A 215 10.52 -24.18 -22.08
CA PRO A 215 9.51 -25.24 -22.20
C PRO A 215 8.71 -25.31 -20.90
N VAL A 216 7.46 -24.89 -20.95
CA VAL A 216 6.53 -24.90 -19.83
C VAL A 216 6.17 -26.34 -19.45
N THR A 217 6.69 -26.86 -18.35
CA THR A 217 6.13 -28.04 -17.66
C THR A 217 4.88 -27.61 -16.88
N ALA A 218 3.78 -27.40 -17.59
CA ALA A 218 2.44 -27.27 -16.99
C ALA A 218 1.96 -28.67 -16.56
N GLY A 219 2.45 -29.12 -15.41
CA GLY A 219 2.18 -30.46 -14.88
C GLY A 219 1.95 -30.52 -13.37
N ALA A 220 1.73 -29.40 -12.69
CA ALA A 220 1.27 -29.43 -11.30
C ALA A 220 -0.26 -29.59 -11.30
N SER A 221 -0.72 -30.84 -11.28
CA SER A 221 -2.06 -31.14 -10.78
C SER A 221 -2.14 -30.60 -9.35
N ILE A 222 -3.06 -29.66 -9.09
CA ILE A 222 -3.40 -29.28 -7.72
C ILE A 222 -4.05 -30.51 -7.11
N ALA A 223 -3.26 -31.35 -6.43
CA ALA A 223 -3.81 -32.35 -5.55
C ALA A 223 -4.68 -31.62 -4.52
N ALA A 224 -5.93 -32.07 -4.36
CA ALA A 224 -6.92 -31.50 -3.47
C ALA A 224 -6.57 -31.76 -1.99
N THR A 225 -5.41 -31.28 -1.54
CA THR A 225 -4.88 -31.49 -0.18
C THR A 225 -4.76 -30.19 0.61
N GLY A 226 -5.36 -29.09 0.13
CA GLY A 226 -5.50 -27.84 0.89
C GLY A 226 -6.86 -27.73 1.57
N PRO A 227 -6.99 -26.88 2.61
CA PRO A 227 -8.26 -26.59 3.25
C PRO A 227 -9.28 -26.16 2.20
N GLN A 228 -10.44 -26.82 2.21
CA GLN A 228 -11.50 -26.68 1.21
C GLN A 228 -12.44 -25.51 1.54
N SER A 229 -12.31 -24.93 2.73
CA SER A 229 -13.10 -23.81 3.19
C SER A 229 -12.26 -22.77 3.94
N LEU A 230 -12.80 -21.56 4.03
CA LEU A 230 -12.19 -20.47 4.78
C LEU A 230 -12.15 -20.81 6.28
N GLU A 231 -13.18 -21.47 6.78
CA GLU A 231 -13.28 -21.93 8.17
C GLU A 231 -12.21 -22.99 8.50
N GLU A 232 -11.96 -23.93 7.59
CA GLU A 232 -10.87 -24.91 7.74
C GLU A 232 -9.51 -24.22 7.76
N LEU A 233 -9.28 -23.26 6.87
CA LEU A 233 -8.03 -22.50 6.84
C LEU A 233 -7.82 -21.69 8.14
N ILE A 234 -8.86 -20.99 8.61
CA ILE A 234 -8.80 -20.21 9.86
C ILE A 234 -8.48 -21.13 11.04
N THR A 235 -9.15 -22.28 11.14
CA THR A 235 -8.92 -23.26 12.22
C THR A 235 -7.48 -23.77 12.21
N LEU A 236 -6.96 -24.10 11.03
CA LEU A 236 -5.61 -24.64 10.86
C LEU A 236 -4.52 -23.61 11.21
N VAL A 237 -4.75 -22.34 10.88
CA VAL A 237 -3.87 -21.23 11.27
C VAL A 237 -3.94 -20.95 12.77
N VAL A 238 -5.13 -21.00 13.38
CA VAL A 238 -5.31 -20.81 14.83
C VAL A 238 -4.64 -21.94 15.61
N ASP A 239 -4.76 -23.19 15.18
CA ASP A 239 -4.10 -24.34 15.81
C ASP A 239 -2.57 -24.23 15.71
N GLN A 240 -2.02 -23.88 14.53
CA GLN A 240 -0.57 -23.68 14.38
C GLN A 240 -0.02 -22.54 15.25
N LEU A 241 -0.79 -21.47 15.43
CA LEU A 241 -0.40 -20.36 16.31
C LEU A 241 -0.56 -20.71 17.79
N SER A 242 -1.38 -21.71 18.13
CA SER A 242 -1.62 -22.16 19.51
C SER A 242 -0.67 -23.29 19.95
N GLU A 243 -0.04 -24.01 19.01
CA GLU A 243 0.93 -25.09 19.29
C GLU A 243 2.33 -24.59 19.71
N HIS A 244 2.55 -23.27 19.84
CA HIS A 244 3.76 -22.71 20.46
C HIS A 244 3.44 -21.87 21.72
N PRO A 245 2.95 -22.49 22.81
CA PRO A 245 3.04 -21.87 24.13
C PRO A 245 4.46 -22.11 24.68
N ASP A 246 5.26 -21.04 24.78
CA ASP A 246 6.44 -20.90 25.64
C ASP A 246 7.15 -22.20 26.08
N SER A 247 8.04 -22.72 25.24
CA SER A 247 9.06 -23.67 25.67
C SER A 247 10.41 -22.98 25.81
N ASP A 248 10.55 -22.10 26.79
CA ASP A 248 11.77 -22.06 27.61
C ASP A 248 11.62 -21.10 28.78
N ARG A 249 11.32 -21.67 29.96
CA ARG A 249 11.88 -21.29 31.27
C ARG A 249 11.36 -22.26 32.32
N SER A 250 12.10 -23.34 32.55
CA SER A 250 12.13 -23.98 33.87
C SER A 250 13.41 -23.52 34.57
N PRO A 251 13.33 -22.88 35.76
CA PRO A 251 14.45 -22.74 36.65
C PRO A 251 14.41 -23.90 37.65
N ASP A 252 15.16 -24.97 37.39
CA ASP A 252 15.42 -25.99 38.42
C ASP A 252 16.73 -25.66 39.15
N ALA A 253 16.52 -25.10 40.34
CA ALA A 253 16.97 -25.62 41.63
C ALA A 253 18.45 -25.97 41.87
N GLU A 254 19.02 -25.24 42.84
CA GLU A 254 19.80 -25.74 43.98
C GLU A 254 20.61 -27.04 43.82
N GLY A 255 21.94 -26.87 43.88
CA GLY A 255 22.95 -27.87 44.21
C GLY A 255 24.27 -27.19 44.56
#